data_AF-A0AAV5UQU5-F1
#
_entry.id   AF-A0AAV5UQU5-F1
#
_cell.length_a   1.000
_cell.length_b   1.000
_cell.length_c   1.000
_cell.angle_alpha   90.00
_cell.angle_beta   90.00
_cell.angle_gamma   90.00
#
_symmetry.space_group_name_H-M   'P 1'
#
loop_
_entity.id
_entity.type
_entity.pdbx_description
1 polymer ?
#
loop_
_entity_poly.entity_id
_entity_poly.type
_entity_poly.pdbx_seq_one_letter_code
_entity_poly.pdbx_strand_id
1 'polypeptide(L)'
;VNLIYLIFGVPSLFGYALVVKSITKLRKTLSPSFFHIFIMTACCNVATYINTWFTMRLESEESFFFYYEWINKVAFLRNAQQLCIGYFYYAQNLCVFLLTVDRFIAI
;
A
#
# COMPACT_ATOMS: atom_id res chain seq x y z
N VAL A 1 10.52 -12.62 -12.33
CA VAL A 1 10.24 -11.32 -11.70
C VAL A 1 9.07 -11.38 -10.71
N ASN A 2 7.96 -12.05 -11.04
CA ASN A 2 6.80 -12.21 -10.13
C ASN A 2 7.10 -12.93 -8.80
N LEU A 3 7.97 -13.95 -8.81
CA LEU A 3 8.35 -14.68 -7.58
C LEU A 3 9.02 -13.79 -6.54
N ILE A 4 9.94 -12.91 -6.97
CA ILE A 4 10.63 -11.95 -6.10
C ILE A 4 9.58 -11.08 -5.40
N TYR A 5 8.63 -10.55 -6.15
CA TYR A 5 7.59 -9.71 -5.60
C TYR A 5 6.61 -10.43 -4.65
N LEU A 6 6.35 -11.71 -4.85
CA LEU A 6 5.57 -12.53 -3.92
C LEU A 6 6.34 -12.74 -2.61
N ILE A 7 7.62 -13.12 -2.72
CA ILE A 7 8.51 -13.38 -1.58
C ILE A 7 8.74 -12.11 -0.75
N PHE A 8 8.82 -10.92 -1.37
CA PHE A 8 8.95 -9.67 -0.62
C PHE A 8 7.58 -9.11 -0.20
N GLY A 9 6.57 -9.23 -1.05
CA GLY A 9 5.27 -8.61 -0.84
C GLY A 9 4.42 -9.27 0.24
N VAL A 10 4.33 -10.60 0.22
CA VAL A 10 3.49 -11.35 1.17
C VAL A 10 4.02 -11.20 2.60
N PRO A 11 5.32 -11.42 2.90
CA PRO A 11 5.87 -11.13 4.23
C PRO A 11 5.72 -9.66 4.64
N SER A 12 5.80 -8.72 3.69
CA SER A 12 5.58 -7.30 4.00
C SER A 12 4.15 -7.02 4.47
N LEU A 13 3.14 -7.65 3.87
CA LEU A 13 1.74 -7.54 4.33
C LEU A 13 1.57 -8.07 5.75
N PHE A 14 2.17 -9.22 6.07
CA PHE A 14 2.19 -9.76 7.43
C PHE A 14 2.91 -8.82 8.39
N GLY A 15 4.04 -8.24 7.98
CA GLY A 15 4.77 -7.22 8.72
C GLY A 15 3.88 -6.02 9.05
N TYR A 16 3.17 -5.45 8.08
CA TYR A 16 2.23 -4.34 8.32
C TYR A 16 1.14 -4.72 9.33
N ALA A 17 0.53 -5.91 9.19
CA ALA A 17 -0.49 -6.37 10.14
C ALA A 17 0.05 -6.47 11.58
N LEU A 18 1.24 -7.04 11.75
CA LEU A 18 1.90 -7.15 13.06
C LEU A 18 2.24 -5.79 13.66
N VAL A 19 2.77 -4.87 12.85
CA VAL A 19 3.15 -3.53 13.33
C VAL A 19 1.92 -2.71 13.67
N VAL A 20 0.86 -2.74 12.84
CA VAL A 20 -0.42 -2.06 13.13
C VAL A 20 -1.03 -2.58 14.45
N LYS A 21 -1.03 -3.89 14.67
CA LYS A 21 -1.48 -4.49 15.93
C LYS A 21 -0.66 -4.00 17.12
N SER A 22 0.66 -3.95 16.97
CA SER A 22 1.59 -3.51 18.02
C SER A 22 1.40 -2.04 18.37
N ILE A 23 1.30 -1.17 17.36
CA ILE A 23 1.08 0.27 17.52
C ILE A 23 -0.31 0.57 18.10
N THR A 24 -1.34 -0.20 17.73
CA THR A 24 -2.67 -0.08 18.33
C THR A 24 -2.65 -0.39 19.83
N LYS A 25 -1.83 -1.34 20.27
CA LYS A 25 -1.62 -1.63 21.70
C LYS A 25 -0.89 -0.48 22.41
N LEU A 26 0.07 0.15 21.73
CA LEU A 26 0.88 1.28 22.23
C LEU A 26 0.20 2.66 22.03
N ARG A 27 -1.04 2.72 21.54
CA ARG A 27 -1.72 3.98 21.22
C ARG A 27 -1.83 4.96 22.38
N LYS A 28 -1.82 4.47 23.64
CA LYS A 28 -1.93 5.30 24.84
C LYS A 28 -0.61 5.99 25.21
N THR A 29 0.52 5.47 24.73
CA THR A 29 1.86 6.00 25.02
C THR A 29 2.42 6.83 23.86
N LEU A 30 1.85 6.67 22.66
CA LEU A 30 2.28 7.38 21.44
C LEU A 30 1.48 8.67 21.26
N SER A 31 2.06 9.64 20.55
CA SER A 31 1.31 10.84 20.15
C SER A 31 0.19 10.45 19.16
N PRO A 32 -1.00 11.06 19.26
CA PRO A 32 -2.11 10.79 18.35
C PRO A 32 -1.75 11.04 16.89
N SER A 33 -0.98 12.09 16.61
CA SER A 33 -0.51 12.45 15.26
C SER A 33 0.36 11.35 14.65
N PHE A 34 1.33 10.84 15.41
CA PHE A 34 2.19 9.74 14.97
C PHE A 34 1.37 8.47 14.67
N PHE A 35 0.41 8.14 15.54
CA PHE A 35 -0.47 7.00 15.34
C PHE A 35 -1.24 7.12 14.01
N HIS A 36 -1.88 8.26 13.75
CA HIS A 36 -2.64 8.47 12.52
C HIS A 36 -1.78 8.43 11.25
N ILE A 37 -0.62 9.11 11.26
CA ILE A 37 0.33 9.08 10.13
C ILE A 37 0.78 7.65 9.86
N PHE A 38 1.06 6.88 10.91
CA PHE A 38 1.48 5.48 10.75
C PHE A 38 0.38 4.59 10.16
N ILE A 39 -0.85 4.70 10.65
CA ILE A 39 -1.98 3.94 10.10
C ILE A 39 -2.22 4.30 8.63
N MET A 40 -2.20 5.59 8.29
CA MET A 40 -2.31 6.06 6.90
C MET A 40 -1.19 5.48 6.02
N THR A 41 0.05 5.47 6.53
CA THR A 41 1.20 4.88 5.83
C THR A 41 0.97 3.40 5.54
N ALA A 42 0.53 2.62 6.54
CA ALA A 42 0.23 1.20 6.37
C ALA A 42 -0.90 0.97 5.35
N CYS A 43 -2.00 1.72 5.45
CA CYS A 43 -3.11 1.63 4.51
C CYS A 43 -2.68 1.96 3.07
N CYS A 44 -1.94 3.05 2.88
CA CYS A 44 -1.39 3.42 1.57
C CYS A 44 -0.48 2.32 1.02
N ASN A 45 0.44 1.78 1.83
CA ASN A 45 1.37 0.75 1.37
C ASN A 45 0.65 -0.56 0.96
N VAL A 46 -0.36 -0.98 1.71
CA VAL A 46 -1.19 -2.14 1.34
C VAL A 46 -2.00 -1.85 0.08
N ALA A 47 -2.61 -0.67 -0.04
CA ALA A 47 -3.36 -0.26 -1.21
C ALA A 47 -2.47 -0.21 -2.47
N THR A 48 -1.26 0.35 -2.37
CA THR A 48 -0.27 0.34 -3.47
C THR A 48 0.07 -1.09 -3.86
N TYR A 49 0.37 -1.96 -2.89
CA TYR A 49 0.73 -3.35 -3.19
C TYR A 49 -0.40 -4.07 -3.94
N ILE A 50 -1.63 -3.97 -3.46
CA ILE A 50 -2.80 -4.58 -4.08
C ILE A 50 -3.05 -4.01 -5.47
N ASN A 51 -3.02 -2.69 -5.62
CA ASN A 51 -3.29 -2.04 -6.90
C ASN A 51 -2.23 -2.39 -7.96
N THR A 52 -0.94 -2.34 -7.60
CA THR A 52 0.17 -2.74 -8.48
C THR A 52 0.10 -4.23 -8.81
N TRP A 53 -0.34 -5.07 -7.87
CA TRP A 53 -0.57 -6.48 -8.14
C TRP A 53 -1.66 -6.64 -9.21
N PHE A 54 -2.78 -5.92 -9.06
CA PHE A 54 -3.90 -5.97 -10.00
C PHE A 54 -3.55 -5.47 -11.40
N THR A 55 -2.84 -4.35 -11.51
CA THR A 55 -2.59 -3.69 -12.80
C THR A 55 -1.40 -4.25 -13.56
N MET A 56 -0.34 -4.66 -12.87
CA MET A 56 0.93 -5.03 -13.53
C MET A 56 1.19 -6.54 -13.54
N ARG A 57 0.59 -7.33 -12.63
CA ARG A 57 0.93 -8.75 -12.51
C ARG A 57 -0.10 -9.71 -13.07
N LEU A 58 -1.40 -9.39 -13.01
CA LEU A 58 -2.42 -10.27 -13.61
C LEU A 58 -2.31 -10.37 -15.14
N GLU A 59 -1.66 -9.41 -15.79
CA GLU A 59 -1.33 -9.51 -17.22
C GLU A 59 -0.31 -10.63 -17.52
N SER A 60 0.57 -10.94 -16.56
CA SER A 60 1.68 -11.89 -16.73
C SER A 60 1.41 -13.30 -16.21
N GLU A 61 0.27 -13.53 -15.56
CA GLU A 61 -0.09 -14.81 -14.93
C GLU A 61 -1.26 -15.47 -15.67
N GLU A 62 -1.02 -16.58 -16.36
CA GLU A 62 -2.03 -17.29 -17.16
C GLU A 62 -3.25 -17.70 -16.32
N SER A 63 -3.05 -18.05 -15.05
CA SER A 63 -4.13 -18.46 -14.12
C SER A 63 -5.11 -17.33 -13.79
N PHE A 64 -4.71 -16.08 -14.01
CA PHE A 64 -5.43 -14.88 -13.62
C PHE A 64 -5.83 -14.01 -14.81
N PHE A 65 -5.60 -14.51 -16.02
CA PHE A 65 -5.89 -13.84 -17.28
C PHE A 65 -7.36 -13.44 -17.43
N PHE A 66 -8.30 -14.20 -16.84
CA PHE A 66 -9.73 -13.88 -16.85
C PHE A 66 -10.04 -12.48 -16.25
N TYR A 67 -9.33 -12.10 -15.19
CA TYR A 67 -9.52 -10.80 -14.55
C TYR A 67 -8.93 -9.68 -15.40
N TYR A 68 -7.78 -9.92 -16.03
CA TYR A 68 -7.19 -9.01 -17.00
C TYR A 68 -8.11 -8.78 -18.21
N GLU A 69 -8.74 -9.84 -18.73
CA GLU A 69 -9.71 -9.72 -19.82
C GLU A 69 -10.95 -8.94 -19.40
N TRP A 70 -11.47 -9.20 -18.19
CA TRP A 70 -12.61 -8.47 -17.63
C TRP A 70 -12.30 -6.98 -17.41
N ILE A 71 -11.12 -6.65 -16.87
CA ILE A 71 -10.77 -5.25 -16.59
C ILE A 71 -10.55 -4.45 -17.88
N ASN A 72 -10.04 -5.10 -18.94
CA ASN A 72 -9.91 -4.47 -20.25
C ASN A 72 -11.25 -4.22 -20.95
N LYS A 73 -12.30 -4.99 -20.62
CA LYS A 73 -13.67 -4.70 -21.07
C LYS A 73 -14.28 -3.49 -20.38
N VAL A 74 -13.78 -3.09 -19.21
CA VAL A 74 -14.26 -1.95 -18.43
C VAL A 74 -13.21 -0.83 -18.41
N ALA A 75 -13.15 -0.06 -19.50
CA ALA A 75 -12.15 1.00 -19.70
C ALA A 75 -12.04 2.00 -18.53
N PHE A 76 -13.17 2.33 -17.90
CA PHE A 76 -13.19 3.20 -16.72
C PHE A 76 -12.36 2.62 -15.55
N LEU A 77 -12.55 1.33 -15.24
CA LEU A 77 -11.88 0.68 -14.12
C LEU A 77 -10.37 0.57 -14.36
N ARG A 78 -9.97 0.24 -15.59
CA ARG A 78 -8.56 0.21 -16.00
C ARG A 78 -7.89 1.58 -15.83
N ASN A 79 -8.53 2.63 -16.34
CA ASN A 79 -7.98 3.99 -16.26
C ASN A 79 -7.93 4.48 -14.79
N ALA A 80 -8.95 4.16 -13.98
CA ALA A 80 -8.95 4.48 -12.56
C ALA A 80 -7.80 3.78 -11.83
N GLN A 81 -7.57 2.49 -12.08
CA GLN A 81 -6.47 1.77 -11.45
C GLN A 81 -5.09 2.32 -11.84
N GLN A 82 -4.87 2.65 -13.13
CA GLN A 82 -3.63 3.28 -13.59
C GLN A 82 -3.40 4.64 -12.93
N LEU A 83 -4.45 5.44 -12.81
CA LEU A 83 -4.41 6.73 -12.12
C LEU A 83 -4.06 6.54 -10.63
N CYS A 84 -4.69 5.58 -9.96
CA CYS A 84 -4.47 5.28 -8.54
C CYS A 84 -3.02 4.91 -8.23
N ILE A 85 -2.27 4.29 -9.16
CA ILE A 85 -0.84 3.98 -8.95
C ILE A 85 -0.06 5.26 -8.64
N GLY A 86 -0.21 6.30 -9.47
CA GLY A 86 0.49 7.57 -9.28
C GLY A 86 0.09 8.26 -7.97
N TYR A 87 -1.21 8.28 -7.66
CA TYR A 87 -1.70 8.86 -6.41
C TYR A 87 -1.23 8.11 -5.17
N PHE A 88 -1.17 6.78 -5.21
CA PHE A 88 -0.69 6.00 -4.08
C PHE A 88 0.80 6.22 -3.84
N TYR A 89 1.63 6.27 -4.88
CA TYR A 89 3.05 6.62 -4.72
C TYR A 89 3.23 8.02 -4.15
N TYR A 90 2.45 8.99 -4.62
CA TYR A 90 2.45 10.34 -4.05
C TYR A 90 2.04 10.34 -2.57
N ALA A 91 0.96 9.63 -2.22
CA ALA A 91 0.48 9.51 -0.85
C ALA A 91 1.51 8.84 0.08
N GLN A 92 2.23 7.82 -0.41
CA GLN A 92 3.32 7.19 0.35
C GLN A 92 4.44 8.18 0.68
N ASN A 93 4.88 8.96 -0.32
CA ASN A 93 5.90 10.00 -0.11
C ASN A 93 5.43 11.09 0.86
N LEU A 94 4.17 11.51 0.75
CA LEU A 94 3.58 12.48 1.66
C LEU A 94 3.53 11.94 3.10
N CYS A 95 3.14 10.67 3.28
CA CYS A 95 3.14 10.03 4.60
C CYS A 95 4.53 9.97 5.23
N VAL A 96 5.56 9.62 4.44
CA VAL A 96 6.95 9.60 4.92
C VAL A 96 7.40 11.01 5.32
N PHE A 97 7.11 12.01 4.49
CA PHE A 97 7.39 13.41 4.80
C PHE A 97 6.74 13.87 6.10
N LEU A 98 5.43 13.59 6.27
CA LEU A 98 4.69 13.93 7.50
C LEU A 98 5.26 13.22 8.72
N LEU A 99 5.67 11.95 8.59
CA LEU A 99 6.31 11.19 9.66
C LEU A 99 7.65 11.85 10.06
N THR A 100 8.47 12.26 9.10
CA THR A 100 9.72 12.96 9.36
C THR A 100 9.49 14.30 10.06
N VAL A 101 8.51 15.08 9.62
CA VAL A 101 8.16 16.36 10.27
C VAL A 101 7.65 16.15 11.70
N ASP A 102 6.75 15.19 11.91
CA ASP A 102 6.24 14.85 13.25
C ASP A 102 7.36 14.44 14.21
N ARG A 103 8.32 13.65 13.73
CA ARG A 103 9.50 13.25 14.53
C ARG A 103 10.46 14.40 14.78
N PHE A 104 10.67 15.29 13.81
CA PHE A 104 11.54 16.45 13.98
C PHE A 104 10.99 17.45 15.00
N ILE A 105 9.67 17.63 15.07
CA ILE A 105 9.02 18.53 16.04
C ILE A 105 8.99 17.93 17.45
N ALA A 106 8.92 16.60 17.55
CA ALA A 106 8.81 15.89 18.83
C ALA A 106 10.16 15.68 19.57
N ILE A 107 11.29 15.92 18.91
CA ILE A 107 12.66 15.85 19.45
C ILE A 107 13.12 17.26 19.81
#